data_AF-A0A3R6XWM8-F1
#
_entry.id   AF-A0A3R6XWM8-F1
#
_cell.length_a   1.000
_cell.length_b   1.000
_cell.length_c   1.000
_cell.angle_alpha   90.00
_cell.angle_beta   90.00
_cell.angle_gamma   90.00
#
_symmetry.space_group_name_H-M   'P 1'
#
loop_
_entity.id
_entity.type
_entity.pdbx_description
1 polymer ?
#
loop_
_entity_poly.entity_id
_entity_poly.type
_entity_poly.pdbx_seq_one_letter_code
_entity_poly.pdbx_strand_id
1 'polypeptide(L)'
;MGATIVYLVISLLVSLIFIILGISQYRAEKPVAINTGEKLPREDELTSAAEWNHRHGRNFIILGCVLFITLSVLRYFMEKLDSILLQVIIAMLALFIEIGWIEFEHNVMKKKMIKRGTR
;
A
#
# COMPACT_ATOMS: atom_id res chain seq x y z
N MET A 1 2.52 17.02 -23.66
CA MET A 1 2.66 15.59 -24.03
C MET A 1 3.89 14.95 -23.39
N GLY A 2 5.12 15.40 -23.64
CA GLY A 2 6.33 14.81 -23.03
C GLY A 2 6.34 14.79 -21.50
N ALA A 3 6.00 15.91 -20.84
CA ALA A 3 5.92 15.97 -19.37
C ALA A 3 4.89 14.99 -18.78
N THR A 4 3.74 14.82 -19.45
CA THR A 4 2.70 13.87 -19.04
C THR A 4 3.20 12.43 -19.15
N ILE A 5 3.92 12.09 -20.23
CA ILE A 5 4.51 10.75 -20.41
C ILE A 5 5.54 10.47 -19.32
N VAL A 6 6.46 11.40 -19.08
CA VAL A 6 7.48 11.25 -18.02
C VAL A 6 6.81 11.05 -16.65
N TYR A 7 5.78 11.83 -16.34
CA TYR A 7 5.01 11.67 -15.12
C TYR A 7 4.40 10.26 -15.00
N LEU A 8 3.70 9.79 -16.02
CA LEU A 8 3.06 8.48 -16.00
C LEU A 8 4.07 7.33 -15.89
N VAL A 9 5.23 7.45 -16.54
CA VAL A 9 6.33 6.48 -16.40
C VAL A 9 6.83 6.45 -14.96
N ILE A 10 7.07 7.62 -14.35
CA ILE A 10 7.50 7.69 -12.95
C ILE A 10 6.42 7.09 -12.03
N SER A 11 5.14 7.43 -12.22
CA SER A 11 4.02 6.87 -11.47
C SER A 11 3.99 5.35 -11.59
N LEU A 12 4.17 4.80 -12.79
CA LEU A 12 4.23 3.36 -13.03
C LEU A 12 5.39 2.72 -12.27
N LEU A 13 6.59 3.29 -12.37
CA LEU A 13 7.78 2.77 -11.69
C LEU A 13 7.61 2.75 -10.17
N VAL A 14 7.06 3.82 -9.59
CA VAL A 14 6.78 3.89 -8.15
C VAL A 14 5.74 2.84 -7.75
N SER A 15 4.65 2.70 -8.49
CA SER A 15 3.63 1.68 -8.24
C SER A 15 4.16 0.25 -8.36
N LEU A 16 5.06 -0.01 -9.31
CA LEU A 16 5.69 -1.31 -9.48
C LEU A 16 6.49 -1.74 -8.26
N ILE A 17 7.12 -0.81 -7.52
CA ILE A 17 7.81 -1.13 -6.26
C ILE A 17 6.86 -1.82 -5.29
N PHE A 18 5.65 -1.27 -5.09
CA PHE A 18 4.66 -1.86 -4.18
C PHE A 18 4.12 -3.20 -4.70
N ILE A 19 3.92 -3.34 -6.01
CA ILE A 19 3.49 -4.62 -6.61
C ILE A 19 4.55 -5.70 -6.39
N ILE A 20 5.82 -5.39 -6.64
CA ILE A 20 6.94 -6.33 -6.45
C ILE A 20 7.07 -6.71 -4.97
N LEU A 21 7.00 -5.72 -4.07
CA LEU A 21 6.98 -5.98 -2.63
C LEU A 21 5.80 -6.87 -2.24
N GLY A 22 4.62 -6.61 -2.77
CA GLY A 22 3.43 -7.40 -2.50
C GLY A 22 3.54 -8.84 -3.00
N ILE A 23 4.10 -9.07 -4.19
CA ILE A 23 4.38 -10.43 -4.70
C ILE A 23 5.41 -11.13 -3.81
N SER A 24 6.48 -10.43 -3.40
CA SER A 24 7.50 -10.99 -2.52
C SER A 24 6.92 -11.37 -1.16
N GLN A 25 6.05 -10.52 -0.59
CA GLN A 25 5.38 -10.79 0.67
C GLN A 25 4.39 -11.95 0.56
N TYR A 26 3.63 -12.00 -0.53
CA TYR A 26 2.68 -13.09 -0.79
C TYR A 26 3.38 -14.45 -0.82
N ARG A 27 4.60 -14.51 -1.40
CA ARG A 27 5.37 -15.76 -1.52
C ARG A 27 6.27 -16.07 -0.32
N ALA A 28 6.28 -15.22 0.70
CA ALA A 28 7.14 -15.42 1.86
C ALA A 28 6.66 -16.61 2.70
N GLU A 29 7.59 -17.38 3.24
CA GLU A 29 7.29 -18.46 4.19
C GLU A 29 7.18 -17.93 5.62
N LYS A 30 8.08 -17.03 6.00
CA LYS A 30 8.12 -16.41 7.32
C LYS A 30 7.21 -15.19 7.40
N PRO A 31 6.61 -14.87 8.57
CA PRO A 31 5.74 -13.70 8.73
C PRO A 31 6.44 -12.41 8.28
N VAL A 32 5.78 -11.67 7.41
CA VAL A 32 6.31 -10.40 6.88
C VAL A 32 5.96 -9.22 7.78
N ALA A 33 6.83 -8.21 7.80
CA ALA A 33 6.60 -6.93 8.47
C ALA A 33 6.23 -5.85 7.44
N ILE A 34 5.43 -4.87 7.89
CA ILE A 34 5.12 -3.65 7.11
C ILE A 34 5.88 -2.41 7.62
N ASN A 35 6.95 -2.63 8.39
CA ASN A 35 7.85 -1.59 8.91
C ASN A 35 7.14 -0.47 9.72
N THR A 36 6.12 -0.82 10.51
CA THR A 36 5.44 0.07 11.47
C THR A 36 6.25 0.34 12.74
N GLY A 37 7.47 -0.20 12.85
CA GLY A 37 8.25 -0.22 14.09
C GLY A 37 7.75 -1.22 15.13
N GLU A 38 6.63 -1.91 14.88
CA GLU A 38 6.14 -2.96 15.75
C GLU A 38 7.03 -4.21 15.71
N LYS A 39 7.10 -4.92 16.84
CA LYS A 39 7.71 -6.25 16.88
C LYS A 39 6.96 -7.17 15.91
N LEU A 40 7.68 -7.80 15.00
CA LEU A 40 7.13 -8.79 14.07
C LEU A 40 6.55 -9.97 14.85
N PRO A 41 5.33 -10.44 14.55
CA PRO A 41 4.79 -11.64 15.18
C PRO A 41 5.62 -12.87 14.81
N ARG A 42 5.81 -13.77 15.78
CA ARG A 42 6.39 -15.08 15.49
C ARG A 42 5.34 -16.00 14.84
N GLU A 43 5.78 -17.04 14.16
CA GLU A 43 4.89 -18.01 13.50
C GLU A 43 3.94 -18.70 14.50
N ASP A 44 4.42 -19.01 15.71
CA ASP A 44 3.62 -19.61 16.78
C ASP A 44 2.53 -18.66 17.31
N GLU A 45 2.74 -17.34 17.21
CA GLU A 45 1.80 -16.30 17.64
C GLU A 45 0.66 -16.09 16.63
N LEU A 46 0.80 -16.57 15.39
CA LEU A 46 -0.19 -16.43 14.33
C LEU A 46 -1.09 -17.66 14.21
N THR A 47 -2.34 -17.45 13.81
CA THR A 47 -3.24 -18.53 13.38
C THR A 47 -2.74 -19.20 12.10
N SER A 48 -2.19 -18.43 11.17
CA SER A 48 -1.51 -18.93 9.97
C SER A 48 -0.53 -17.88 9.42
N ALA A 49 0.74 -18.25 9.29
CA ALA A 49 1.77 -17.39 8.69
C ALA A 49 1.52 -17.18 7.18
N ALA A 50 1.08 -18.23 6.47
CA ALA A 50 0.77 -18.14 5.04
C ALA A 50 -0.38 -17.18 4.76
N GLU A 51 -1.49 -17.25 5.52
CA GLU A 51 -2.60 -16.31 5.34
C GLU A 51 -2.19 -14.87 5.70
N TRP A 52 -1.34 -14.69 6.71
CA TRP A 52 -0.81 -13.37 7.08
C TRP A 52 -0.03 -12.75 5.91
N ASN A 53 0.86 -13.54 5.31
CA ASN A 53 1.68 -13.16 4.18
C ASN A 53 0.85 -12.91 2.92
N HIS A 54 -0.10 -13.79 2.62
CA HIS A 54 -1.01 -13.63 1.47
C HIS A 54 -1.82 -12.34 1.56
N ARG A 55 -2.34 -11.99 2.74
CA ARG A 55 -3.11 -10.76 2.88
C ARG A 55 -2.26 -9.50 2.78
N HIS A 56 -1.10 -9.47 3.45
CA HIS A 56 -0.18 -8.33 3.32
C HIS A 56 0.29 -8.16 1.87
N GLY A 57 0.69 -9.25 1.23
CA GLY A 57 1.10 -9.25 -0.16
C GLY A 57 0.00 -8.76 -1.10
N ARG A 58 -1.22 -9.28 -0.95
CA ARG A 58 -2.39 -8.81 -1.72
C ARG A 58 -2.66 -7.33 -1.50
N ASN A 59 -2.59 -6.85 -0.26
CA ASN A 59 -2.82 -5.45 0.07
C ASN A 59 -1.78 -4.53 -0.58
N PHE A 60 -0.51 -4.93 -0.63
CA PHE A 60 0.55 -4.18 -1.32
C PHE A 60 0.41 -4.20 -2.85
N ILE A 61 -0.02 -5.33 -3.43
CA ILE A 61 -0.34 -5.40 -4.87
C ILE A 61 -1.48 -4.44 -5.20
N ILE A 62 -2.57 -4.46 -4.41
CA ILE A 62 -3.71 -3.55 -4.58
C ILE A 62 -3.26 -2.11 -4.42
N LEU A 63 -2.46 -1.78 -3.40
CA LEU A 63 -1.91 -0.44 -3.21
C LEU A 63 -1.16 0.04 -4.45
N GLY A 64 -0.24 -0.77 -4.99
CA GLY A 64 0.51 -0.36 -6.18
C GLY A 64 -0.39 -0.09 -7.40
N CYS A 65 -1.38 -0.95 -7.64
CA CYS A 65 -2.36 -0.76 -8.70
C CYS A 65 -3.21 0.50 -8.49
N VAL A 66 -3.77 0.69 -7.29
CA VAL A 66 -4.60 1.85 -6.95
C VAL A 66 -3.79 3.13 -7.03
N LEU A 67 -2.57 3.15 -6.48
CA LEU A 67 -1.66 4.30 -6.55
C LEU A 67 -1.40 4.72 -8.00
N PHE A 68 -1.20 3.76 -8.92
CA PHE A 68 -0.98 4.10 -10.33
C PHE A 68 -2.20 4.76 -10.95
N ILE A 69 -3.38 4.21 -10.67
CA ILE A 69 -4.66 4.76 -11.13
C ILE A 69 -4.86 6.16 -10.53
N THR A 70 -4.68 6.33 -9.22
CA THR A 70 -4.82 7.60 -8.52
C THR A 70 -3.89 8.66 -9.11
N LEU A 71 -2.61 8.37 -9.28
CA LEU A 71 -1.66 9.32 -9.87
C LEU A 71 -2.01 9.66 -11.32
N SER A 72 -2.42 8.67 -12.12
CA SER A 72 -2.84 8.90 -13.51
C SER A 72 -4.09 9.79 -13.60
N VAL A 73 -5.08 9.52 -12.75
CA VAL A 73 -6.34 10.27 -12.66
C VAL A 73 -6.09 11.67 -12.12
N LEU A 74 -5.31 11.81 -11.05
CA LEU A 74 -4.92 13.11 -10.49
C LEU A 74 -4.23 13.96 -11.54
N ARG A 75 -3.31 13.40 -12.33
CA ARG A 75 -2.67 14.16 -13.40
C ARG A 75 -3.68 14.73 -14.40
N TYR A 76 -4.65 13.92 -14.82
CA TYR A 76 -5.71 14.35 -15.72
C TYR A 76 -6.57 15.48 -15.13
N PHE A 77 -6.99 15.35 -13.86
CA PHE A 77 -7.81 16.36 -13.20
C PHE A 77 -7.05 17.63 -12.83
N MET A 78 -5.77 17.52 -12.45
CA MET A 78 -4.92 18.67 -12.14
C MET A 78 -4.71 19.58 -13.35
N GLU A 79 -4.68 19.03 -14.57
CA GLU A 79 -4.65 19.83 -15.80
C GLU A 79 -5.93 20.66 -16.03
N LYS A 80 -7.00 20.42 -15.26
CA LYS A 80 -8.27 21.15 -15.31
C LYS A 80 -8.49 22.11 -14.14
N LEU A 81 -7.59 22.15 -13.15
CA LEU A 81 -7.69 22.98 -11.97
C LEU A 81 -6.65 24.10 -12.02
N ASP A 82 -7.06 25.36 -11.92
CA ASP A 82 -6.11 26.49 -11.97
C ASP A 82 -5.36 26.73 -10.65
N SER A 83 -5.92 26.28 -9.52
CA SER A 83 -5.34 26.50 -8.20
C SER A 83 -4.36 25.40 -7.80
N ILE A 84 -3.07 25.74 -7.78
CA ILE A 84 -2.01 24.84 -7.32
C ILE A 84 -2.20 24.39 -5.87
N LEU A 85 -2.75 25.25 -5.02
CA LEU A 85 -3.04 24.93 -3.62
C LEU A 85 -4.06 23.79 -3.53
N LEU A 86 -5.15 23.87 -4.30
CA LEU A 86 -6.19 22.83 -4.32
C LEU A 86 -5.65 21.52 -4.90
N GLN A 87 -4.84 21.59 -5.96
CA GLN A 87 -4.20 20.42 -6.54
C GLN A 87 -3.36 19.66 -5.49
N VAL A 88 -2.52 20.37 -4.73
CA VAL A 88 -1.67 19.77 -3.69
C VAL A 88 -2.51 19.19 -2.55
N ILE A 89 -3.55 19.89 -2.09
CA ILE A 89 -4.44 19.39 -1.02
C ILE A 89 -5.12 18.09 -1.46
N ILE A 90 -5.68 18.04 -2.67
CA ILE A 90 -6.34 16.85 -3.21
C ILE A 90 -5.35 15.69 -3.34
N ALA A 91 -4.15 15.95 -3.87
CA ALA A 91 -3.12 14.93 -4.00
C ALA A 91 -2.70 14.36 -2.64
N MET A 92 -2.48 15.21 -1.63
CA MET A 92 -2.16 14.77 -0.27
C MET A 92 -3.28 13.92 0.32
N LEU A 93 -4.53 14.38 0.22
CA LEU A 93 -5.68 13.64 0.75
C LEU A 93 -5.79 12.25 0.12
N ALA A 94 -5.66 12.16 -1.21
CA ALA A 94 -5.71 10.87 -1.92
C ALA A 94 -4.63 9.91 -1.43
N LEU A 95 -3.38 10.39 -1.30
CA LEU A 95 -2.25 9.57 -0.82
C LEU A 95 -2.43 9.14 0.65
N PHE A 96 -2.88 10.03 1.52
CA PHE A 96 -3.12 9.70 2.93
C PHE A 96 -4.24 8.68 3.11
N ILE A 97 -5.29 8.74 2.27
CA ILE A 97 -6.38 7.75 2.30
C ILE A 97 -5.84 6.36 1.96
N GLU A 98 -5.02 6.23 0.92
CA GLU A 98 -4.43 4.95 0.52
C GLU A 98 -3.51 4.37 1.60
N ILE A 99 -2.63 5.19 2.18
CA ILE A 99 -1.74 4.77 3.28
C ILE A 99 -2.57 4.39 4.52
N GLY A 100 -3.55 5.22 4.88
CA GLY A 100 -4.44 4.97 6.01
C GLY A 100 -5.25 3.68 5.85
N TRP A 101 -5.64 3.34 4.63
CA TRP A 101 -6.33 2.07 4.34
C TRP A 101 -5.44 0.85 4.63
N ILE A 102 -4.17 0.91 4.24
CA ILE A 102 -3.20 -0.18 4.50
C ILE A 102 -2.98 -0.37 5.99
N GLU A 103 -2.83 0.73 6.74
CA GLU A 103 -2.69 0.70 8.20
C GLU A 103 -3.95 0.17 8.89
N PHE A 104 -5.13 0.57 8.41
CA PHE A 104 -6.39 0.07 8.91
C PHE A 104 -6.52 -1.45 8.71
N GLU A 105 -6.25 -1.94 7.50
CA GLU A 105 -6.29 -3.37 7.18
C GLU A 105 -5.27 -4.16 8.02
N HIS A 106 -4.07 -3.63 8.22
CA HIS A 106 -3.07 -4.23 9.11
C HIS A 106 -3.61 -4.43 10.53
N ASN A 107 -4.21 -3.38 11.10
CA ASN A 107 -4.78 -3.44 12.44
C ASN A 107 -5.97 -4.41 12.56
N VAL A 108 -6.79 -4.51 11.52
CA VAL A 108 -7.89 -5.50 11.45
C VAL A 108 -7.32 -6.93 11.39
N MET A 109 -6.31 -7.18 10.57
CA MET A 109 -5.65 -8.49 10.48
C MET A 109 -5.01 -8.88 11.82
N LYS A 110 -4.30 -7.96 12.46
CA LYS A 110 -3.68 -8.15 13.77
C LYS A 110 -4.68 -8.67 14.81
N LYS A 111 -5.84 -8.02 14.92
CA LYS A 111 -6.91 -8.42 15.86
C LYS A 111 -7.50 -9.80 15.55
N LYS A 112 -7.53 -10.21 14.28
CA LYS A 112 -8.13 -11.47 13.84
C LYS A 112 -7.16 -12.65 13.88
N MET A 113 -5.87 -12.41 13.68
CA MET A 113 -4.90 -13.47 13.36
C MET A 113 -3.85 -13.70 14.44
N ILE A 114 -3.61 -12.75 15.34
CA ILE A 114 -2.73 -12.99 16.49
C ILE A 114 -3.51 -13.75 17.56
N LYS A 115 -2.94 -14.86 18.05
CA LYS A 115 -3.53 -15.69 19.11
C LYS A 115 -3.57 -14.91 20.43
N ARG A 116 -4.68 -15.01 21.16
CA ARG A 116 -4.83 -14.35 22.47
C ARG A 116 -3.81 -14.92 23.47
N GLY A 117 -3.19 -14.03 24.26
CA GLY A 117 -2.24 -14.40 25.32
C GLY A 117 -0.79 -14.63 24.87
N THR A 118 -0.42 -14.24 23.64
CA THR A 118 0.92 -14.49 23.08
C THR A 118 1.81 -13.23 22.91
N ARG A 119 1.35 -12.05 23.34
CA ARG A 119 2.10 -10.79 23.33
C ARG A 119 1.97 -10.03 24.64
#